data_AF-A0A9N8RYF1-F1
#
_entry.id   AF-A0A9N8RYF1-F1
#
_cell.length_a   1.000
_cell.length_b   1.000
_cell.length_c   1.000
_cell.angle_alpha   90.00
_cell.angle_beta   90.00
_cell.angle_gamma   90.00
#
_symmetry.space_group_name_H-M   'P 1'
#
loop_
_entity.id
_entity.type
_entity.pdbx_description
1 polymer ?
#
loop_
_entity_poly.entity_id
_entity_poly.type
_entity_poly.pdbx_seq_one_letter_code
_entity_poly.pdbx_strand_id
1 'polypeptide(L)'
;MGILGKLFGRKHTAVVDAVKPQPNRRAEAMTVKASSERIESERQMQAEAFALIESQLVASGLFNPESVPAMISAIRANSPPFTPVNAHLLLGKKGRPEAEAARISLADCLVSASPPSADPATFIQAACTHSANLARNRHALIRMKGIGIEAVRVTFVKDKGSCAKVKKLTKSYPINDAPVLPLQDCNGKRCFCAYKAIIPGLDD
;
A
#
# COMPACT_ATOMS: atom_id res chain seq x y z
N MET A 1 0.97 58.37 46.52
CA MET A 1 -0.37 58.94 46.27
C MET A 1 -0.20 59.93 45.13
N GLY A 2 -0.52 59.67 43.87
CA GLY A 2 -1.70 59.03 43.31
C GLY A 2 -2.70 60.13 42.92
N ILE A 3 -2.80 60.47 41.62
CA ILE A 3 -4.02 60.78 40.85
C ILE A 3 -3.65 61.18 39.40
N LEU A 4 -4.37 60.51 38.48
CA LEU A 4 -4.74 60.77 37.07
C LEU A 4 -4.42 62.17 36.47
N GLY A 5 -4.20 62.36 35.17
CA GLY A 5 -4.34 61.50 33.99
C GLY A 5 -4.62 62.33 32.73
N LYS A 6 -4.54 61.66 31.57
CA LYS A 6 -5.19 61.93 30.27
C LYS A 6 -4.54 62.90 29.23
N LEU A 7 -4.33 62.29 28.05
CA LEU A 7 -4.77 62.69 26.69
C LEU A 7 -3.75 63.27 25.69
N PHE A 8 -3.90 62.76 24.44
CA PHE A 8 -3.30 63.15 23.14
C PHE A 8 -1.85 62.66 22.89
N GLY A 9 -1.46 62.09 21.74
CA GLY A 9 -2.11 61.79 20.47
C GLY A 9 -1.06 61.33 19.43
N ARG A 10 -1.50 60.44 18.52
CA ARG A 10 -1.02 60.16 17.13
C ARG A 10 0.47 59.89 16.79
N LYS A 11 0.64 58.67 16.25
CA LYS A 11 1.28 58.26 14.97
C LYS A 11 2.77 58.55 14.73
N HIS A 12 3.56 57.47 14.63
CA HIS A 12 4.43 57.25 13.48
C HIS A 12 4.37 55.78 13.05
N THR A 13 3.80 55.56 11.86
CA THR A 13 3.82 54.33 11.08
C THR A 13 5.26 54.06 10.61
N ALA A 14 5.89 53.01 11.11
CA ALA A 14 7.07 52.43 10.50
C ALA A 14 6.62 51.46 9.40
N VAL A 15 6.95 51.83 8.16
CA VAL A 15 6.87 50.97 6.98
C VAL A 15 7.88 49.85 7.18
N VAL A 16 7.41 48.62 7.43
CA VAL A 16 8.24 47.42 7.35
C VAL A 16 8.11 46.93 5.92
N ASP A 17 9.19 47.07 5.17
CA ASP A 17 9.30 46.57 3.82
C ASP A 17 8.93 45.08 3.78
N ALA A 18 7.90 44.78 2.99
CA ALA A 18 7.47 43.42 2.71
C ALA A 18 8.60 42.70 1.96
N VAL A 19 9.32 41.83 2.68
CA VAL A 19 10.17 40.81 2.09
C VAL A 19 9.28 39.97 1.17
N LYS A 20 9.39 40.20 -0.15
CA LYS A 20 8.74 39.35 -1.15
C LYS A 20 9.21 37.91 -0.89
N PRO A 21 8.30 36.95 -0.66
CA PRO A 21 8.71 35.56 -0.59
C PRO A 21 9.34 35.22 -1.94
N GLN A 22 10.63 34.83 -1.92
CA GLN A 22 11.27 34.28 -3.10
C GLN A 22 10.36 33.17 -3.64
N PRO A 23 10.10 33.12 -4.96
CA PRO A 23 9.41 31.99 -5.53
C PRO A 23 10.23 30.75 -5.18
N ASN A 24 9.61 29.91 -4.37
CA ASN A 24 10.10 28.62 -3.97
C ASN A 24 10.44 27.89 -5.27
N ARG A 25 11.72 27.85 -5.67
CA ARG A 25 12.22 26.96 -6.72
C ARG A 25 12.01 25.56 -6.17
N ARG A 26 10.79 25.04 -6.30
CA ARG A 26 10.55 23.61 -6.31
C ARG A 26 11.52 23.09 -7.36
N ALA A 27 12.60 22.48 -6.89
CA ALA A 27 13.37 21.58 -7.74
C ALA A 27 12.31 20.70 -8.39
N GLU A 28 12.14 20.85 -9.71
CA GLU A 28 11.28 19.96 -10.47
C GLU A 28 11.73 18.57 -10.09
N ALA A 29 10.88 17.84 -9.38
CA ALA A 29 11.19 16.48 -8.98
C ALA A 29 11.49 15.75 -10.28
N MET A 30 12.74 15.35 -10.48
CA MET A 30 13.15 14.59 -11.66
C MET A 30 12.29 13.32 -11.67
N THR A 31 11.25 13.33 -12.50
CA THR A 31 10.33 12.20 -12.65
C THR A 31 10.97 11.28 -13.68
N VAL A 32 11.76 10.34 -13.20
CA VAL A 32 12.28 9.27 -14.05
C VAL A 32 11.09 8.44 -14.52
N LYS A 33 10.79 8.49 -15.82
CA LYS A 33 9.75 7.64 -16.43
C LYS A 33 10.18 6.18 -16.34
N ALA A 34 9.28 5.31 -15.89
CA ALA A 34 9.53 3.87 -15.87
C ALA A 34 9.70 3.33 -17.31
N SER A 35 10.61 2.36 -17.51
CA SER A 35 10.74 1.67 -18.79
C SER A 35 9.48 0.85 -19.11
N SER A 36 9.29 0.52 -20.39
CA SER A 36 8.20 -0.36 -20.83
C SER A 36 8.22 -1.71 -20.13
N GLU A 37 9.40 -2.32 -19.98
CA GLU A 37 9.56 -3.60 -19.27
C GLU A 37 9.16 -3.47 -17.80
N ARG A 38 9.47 -2.33 -17.17
CA ARG A 38 9.10 -2.08 -15.78
C ARG A 38 7.60 -1.91 -15.62
N ILE A 39 6.94 -1.24 -16.56
CA ILE A 39 5.48 -1.10 -16.59
C ILE A 39 4.82 -2.46 -16.78
N GLU A 40 5.32 -3.28 -17.71
CA GLU A 40 4.76 -4.61 -17.97
C GLU A 40 4.94 -5.55 -16.78
N SER A 41 6.12 -5.55 -16.16
CA SER A 41 6.37 -6.31 -14.93
C SER A 41 5.43 -5.91 -13.79
N GLU A 42 5.14 -4.61 -13.65
CA GLU A 42 4.18 -4.12 -12.66
C GLU A 42 2.75 -4.56 -12.99
N ARG A 43 2.35 -4.52 -14.26
CA ARG A 43 1.02 -4.98 -14.71
C ARG A 43 0.81 -6.46 -14.42
N GLN A 44 1.80 -7.30 -14.69
CA GLN A 44 1.73 -8.74 -14.41
C GLN A 44 1.59 -9.00 -12.91
N MET A 45 2.36 -8.29 -12.08
CA MET A 45 2.26 -8.39 -10.62
C MET A 45 0.89 -7.96 -10.11
N GLN A 46 0.34 -6.86 -10.62
CA GLN A 46 -1.00 -6.41 -10.25
C GLN A 46 -2.08 -7.38 -10.73
N ALA A 47 -1.95 -7.96 -11.93
CA ALA A 47 -2.86 -8.96 -12.44
C ALA A 47 -2.88 -10.22 -11.54
N GLU A 48 -1.72 -10.71 -11.12
CA GLU A 48 -1.63 -11.81 -10.14
C GLU A 48 -2.30 -11.42 -8.81
N ALA A 49 -2.03 -10.21 -8.30
CA ALA A 49 -2.66 -9.74 -7.06
C ALA A 49 -4.19 -9.70 -7.17
N PHE A 50 -4.76 -9.21 -8.28
CA PHE A 50 -6.20 -9.18 -8.48
C PHE A 50 -6.82 -10.57 -8.59
N ALA A 51 -6.17 -11.50 -9.29
CA ALA A 51 -6.64 -12.89 -9.37
C ALA A 51 -6.66 -13.57 -7.98
N LEU A 52 -5.64 -13.30 -7.15
CA LEU A 52 -5.59 -13.81 -5.77
C LEU A 52 -6.67 -13.19 -4.88
N ILE A 53 -6.99 -11.90 -5.06
CA ILE A 53 -8.10 -11.25 -4.34
C ILE A 53 -9.42 -11.89 -4.75
N GLU A 54 -9.67 -12.04 -6.05
CA GLU A 54 -10.88 -12.66 -6.58
C GLU A 54 -11.10 -14.05 -6.01
N SER A 55 -10.06 -14.90 -6.04
CA SER A 55 -10.09 -16.23 -5.46
C SER A 55 -10.43 -16.22 -3.97
N GLN A 56 -9.85 -15.30 -3.18
CA GLN A 56 -10.17 -15.17 -1.76
C GLN A 56 -11.59 -14.68 -1.50
N LEU A 57 -12.11 -13.74 -2.29
CA LEU A 57 -13.48 -13.26 -2.18
C LEU A 57 -14.47 -14.40 -2.42
N VAL A 58 -14.27 -15.17 -3.51
CA VAL A 58 -15.09 -16.35 -3.84
C VAL A 58 -15.03 -17.41 -2.73
N ALA A 59 -13.82 -17.77 -2.28
CA ALA A 59 -13.63 -18.82 -1.28
C ALA A 59 -14.14 -18.45 0.12
N SER A 60 -14.29 -17.16 0.42
CA SER A 60 -14.71 -16.69 1.75
C SER A 60 -16.15 -17.06 2.13
N GLY A 61 -17.02 -17.24 1.13
CA GLY A 61 -18.46 -17.38 1.35
C GLY A 61 -19.16 -16.15 1.92
N LEU A 62 -18.45 -15.01 2.10
CA LEU A 62 -19.00 -13.77 2.67
C LEU A 62 -19.71 -12.90 1.63
N PHE A 63 -19.41 -13.11 0.35
CA PHE A 63 -19.87 -12.28 -0.76
C PHE A 63 -20.70 -13.10 -1.74
N ASN A 64 -21.71 -12.48 -2.32
CA ASN A 64 -22.46 -13.06 -3.44
C ASN A 64 -21.48 -13.30 -4.59
N PRO A 65 -21.35 -14.53 -5.10
CA PRO A 65 -20.40 -14.84 -6.17
C PRO A 65 -20.58 -13.96 -7.41
N GLU A 66 -21.83 -13.60 -7.73
CA GLU A 66 -22.19 -12.72 -8.85
C GLU A 66 -21.69 -11.27 -8.68
N SER A 67 -21.48 -10.83 -7.43
CA SER A 67 -20.98 -9.48 -7.12
C SER A 67 -19.45 -9.39 -7.19
N VAL A 68 -18.73 -10.51 -7.10
CA VAL A 68 -17.25 -10.52 -7.04
C VAL A 68 -16.60 -9.84 -8.25
N PRO A 69 -17.00 -10.07 -9.51
CA PRO A 69 -16.41 -9.38 -10.66
C PRO A 69 -16.53 -7.85 -10.57
N ALA A 70 -17.67 -7.34 -10.10
CA ALA A 70 -17.89 -5.91 -9.90
C ALA A 70 -17.02 -5.35 -8.76
N MET A 71 -16.83 -6.11 -7.68
CA MET A 71 -15.90 -5.76 -6.61
C MET A 71 -14.46 -5.65 -7.11
N ILE A 72 -14.00 -6.62 -7.91
CA ILE A 72 -12.65 -6.61 -8.50
C ILE A 72 -12.46 -5.42 -9.43
N SER A 73 -13.46 -5.10 -10.25
CA SER A 73 -13.45 -3.91 -11.10
C SER A 73 -13.26 -2.63 -10.29
N ALA A 74 -14.01 -2.47 -9.19
CA ALA A 74 -13.89 -1.31 -8.31
C ALA A 74 -12.53 -1.21 -7.60
N ILE A 75 -11.94 -2.35 -7.22
CA ILE A 75 -10.58 -2.39 -6.64
C ILE A 75 -9.54 -1.98 -7.68
N ARG A 76 -9.67 -2.48 -8.92
CA ARG A 76 -8.75 -2.20 -10.02
C ARG A 76 -8.77 -0.72 -10.43
N ALA A 77 -9.94 -0.11 -10.54
CA ALA A 77 -10.11 1.31 -10.89
C ALA A 77 -9.31 2.25 -9.95
N ASN A 78 -9.21 1.88 -8.68
CA ASN A 78 -8.53 2.66 -7.64
C ASN A 78 -7.08 2.22 -7.37
N SER A 79 -6.58 1.28 -8.15
CA SER A 79 -5.24 0.69 -7.99
C SER A 79 -4.48 0.66 -9.33
N PRO A 80 -4.25 1.81 -9.99
CA PRO A 80 -3.44 1.85 -11.21
C PRO A 80 -2.00 1.37 -10.96
N PRO A 81 -1.21 1.08 -12.02
CA PRO A 81 0.19 0.64 -11.89
C PRO A 81 1.00 1.55 -10.95
N PHE A 82 1.90 0.93 -10.17
CA PHE A 82 2.73 1.62 -9.16
C PHE A 82 1.97 2.25 -7.99
N THR A 83 0.69 1.92 -7.82
CA THR A 83 -0.08 2.31 -6.63
C THR A 83 -0.45 1.09 -5.78
N PRO A 84 -0.62 1.26 -4.46
CA PRO A 84 -1.03 0.16 -3.60
C PRO A 84 -2.41 -0.38 -3.99
N VAL A 85 -2.54 -1.71 -4.08
CA VAL A 85 -3.84 -2.36 -4.26
C VAL A 85 -4.71 -2.11 -3.03
N ASN A 86 -5.84 -1.46 -3.20
CA ASN A 86 -6.70 -1.08 -2.09
C ASN A 86 -8.19 -0.96 -2.48
N ALA A 87 -9.07 -1.26 -1.52
CA ALA A 87 -10.52 -1.29 -1.72
C ALA A 87 -11.24 -0.01 -1.28
N HIS A 88 -10.56 1.14 -1.22
CA HIS A 88 -11.14 2.36 -0.63
C HIS A 88 -12.45 2.81 -1.29
N LEU A 89 -12.65 2.57 -2.58
CA LEU A 89 -13.90 2.90 -3.26
C LEU A 89 -15.07 2.04 -2.78
N LEU A 90 -14.87 0.73 -2.59
CA LEU A 90 -15.89 -0.18 -2.06
C LEU A 90 -16.23 0.15 -0.60
N LEU A 91 -15.22 0.55 0.17
CA LEU A 91 -15.34 0.88 1.59
C LEU A 91 -15.84 2.31 1.86
N GLY A 92 -16.14 3.10 0.81
CA GLY A 92 -16.59 4.50 0.95
C GLY A 92 -15.54 5.45 1.55
N LYS A 93 -14.26 5.08 1.55
CA LYS A 93 -13.16 5.84 2.20
C LYS A 93 -12.53 6.92 1.32
N LYS A 94 -12.88 6.99 0.04
CA LYS A 94 -12.49 8.06 -0.88
C LYS A 94 -13.70 8.48 -1.71
N GLY A 95 -13.80 9.78 -1.99
CA GLY A 95 -14.76 10.30 -2.95
C GLY A 95 -14.49 9.71 -4.34
N ARG A 96 -15.51 9.11 -4.95
CA ARG A 96 -15.44 8.61 -6.34
C ARG A 96 -15.56 9.79 -7.30
N PRO A 97 -14.81 9.83 -8.40
CA PRO A 97 -15.16 10.71 -9.53
C PRO A 97 -16.57 10.35 -10.02
N GLU A 98 -17.44 11.35 -10.23
CA GLU A 98 -18.86 11.14 -10.59
C GLU A 98 -19.05 10.35 -11.90
N ALA A 99 -18.02 10.27 -12.75
CA ALA A 99 -18.06 9.60 -14.04
C ALA A 99 -17.97 8.06 -14.00
N GLU A 100 -17.63 7.44 -12.87
CA GLU A 100 -17.56 5.96 -12.76
C GLU A 100 -18.93 5.37 -12.37
N ALA A 101 -19.75 5.09 -13.39
CA ALA A 101 -21.03 4.41 -13.29
C ALA A 101 -20.87 2.92 -12.94
N ALA A 102 -20.74 2.61 -11.64
CA ALA A 102 -21.25 1.40 -11.01
C ALA A 102 -21.26 1.59 -9.49
N ARG A 103 -22.44 1.90 -8.95
CA ARG A 103 -22.69 2.16 -7.52
C ARG A 103 -22.71 0.88 -6.69
N ILE A 104 -21.70 0.01 -6.82
CA ILE A 104 -21.63 -1.15 -5.93
C ILE A 104 -21.11 -0.71 -4.56
N SER A 105 -21.94 -0.84 -3.53
CA SER A 105 -21.54 -0.69 -2.14
C SER A 105 -21.14 -2.04 -1.56
N LEU A 106 -20.39 -2.03 -0.46
CA LEU A 106 -20.06 -3.28 0.24
C LEU A 106 -21.32 -4.05 0.64
N ALA A 107 -22.37 -3.36 1.09
CA ALA A 107 -23.61 -4.00 1.56
C ALA A 107 -24.30 -4.79 0.44
N ASP A 108 -24.30 -4.26 -0.79
CA ASP A 108 -24.91 -4.92 -1.96
C ASP A 108 -24.19 -6.22 -2.34
N CYS A 109 -22.95 -6.39 -1.90
CA CYS A 109 -22.11 -7.55 -2.24
C CYS A 109 -22.25 -8.71 -1.25
N LEU A 110 -22.84 -8.51 -0.07
CA LEU A 110 -22.82 -9.50 0.99
C LEU A 110 -23.90 -10.57 0.77
N VAL A 111 -23.57 -11.81 1.13
CA VAL A 111 -24.60 -12.86 1.22
C VAL A 111 -25.60 -12.52 2.33
N SER A 112 -26.88 -12.76 2.07
CA SER A 112 -27.96 -12.44 3.03
C SER A 112 -27.84 -13.20 4.36
N ALA A 113 -27.14 -14.34 4.36
CA ALA A 113 -26.91 -15.20 5.53
C ALA A 113 -25.54 -15.00 6.19
N SER A 114 -24.89 -13.85 5.97
CA SER A 114 -23.57 -13.59 6.55
C SER A 114 -23.64 -13.61 8.09
N PRO A 115 -22.67 -14.24 8.79
CA PRO A 115 -22.65 -14.26 10.24
C PRO A 115 -22.68 -12.84 10.82
N PRO A 116 -23.44 -12.57 11.90
CA PRO A 116 -23.49 -11.24 12.52
C PRO A 116 -22.14 -10.73 13.01
N SER A 117 -21.19 -11.64 13.27
CA SER A 117 -19.81 -11.34 13.68
C SER A 117 -18.83 -11.17 12.51
N ALA A 118 -19.28 -11.31 11.26
CA ALA A 118 -18.42 -11.13 10.10
C ALA A 118 -17.99 -9.66 9.99
N ASP A 119 -16.72 -9.42 9.66
CA ASP A 119 -16.19 -8.11 9.32
C ASP A 119 -15.69 -8.11 7.86
N PRO A 120 -16.60 -7.94 6.88
CA PRO A 120 -16.26 -8.00 5.46
C PRO A 120 -15.30 -6.88 5.04
N ALA A 121 -15.38 -5.72 5.70
CA ALA A 121 -14.52 -4.58 5.41
C ALA A 121 -13.05 -4.88 5.78
N THR A 122 -12.83 -5.41 6.98
CA THR A 122 -11.50 -5.85 7.40
C THR A 122 -11.01 -7.03 6.56
N PHE A 123 -11.90 -7.97 6.22
CA PHE A 123 -11.56 -9.08 5.33
C PHE A 123 -11.04 -8.60 3.97
N ILE A 124 -11.77 -7.72 3.28
CA ILE A 124 -11.36 -7.20 1.97
C ILE A 124 -10.02 -6.47 2.07
N GLN A 125 -9.83 -5.65 3.11
CA GLN A 125 -8.57 -4.93 3.31
C GLN A 125 -7.39 -5.89 3.54
N ALA A 126 -7.62 -6.97 4.30
CA ALA A 126 -6.65 -8.03 4.53
C ALA A 126 -6.33 -8.78 3.23
N ALA A 127 -7.35 -9.16 2.45
CA ALA A 127 -7.19 -9.84 1.16
C ALA A 127 -6.36 -9.00 0.18
N CYS A 128 -6.69 -7.70 0.02
CA CYS A 128 -5.90 -6.79 -0.82
C CYS A 128 -4.44 -6.71 -0.37
N THR A 129 -4.21 -6.55 0.92
CA THR A 129 -2.85 -6.42 1.47
C THR A 129 -2.06 -7.72 1.32
N HIS A 130 -2.67 -8.86 1.62
CA HIS A 130 -2.06 -10.17 1.53
C HIS A 130 -1.70 -10.53 0.08
N SER A 131 -2.66 -10.43 -0.84
CA SER A 131 -2.46 -10.74 -2.26
C SER A 131 -1.40 -9.86 -2.91
N ALA A 132 -1.42 -8.55 -2.62
CA ALA A 132 -0.42 -7.63 -3.15
C ALA A 132 1.00 -7.96 -2.66
N ASN A 133 1.15 -8.29 -1.37
CA ASN A 133 2.44 -8.70 -0.84
C ASN A 133 2.92 -10.03 -1.41
N LEU A 134 2.02 -11.00 -1.57
CA LEU A 134 2.32 -12.31 -2.15
C LEU A 134 2.83 -12.17 -3.59
N ALA A 135 2.06 -11.50 -4.46
CA ALA A 135 2.46 -11.25 -5.85
C ALA A 135 3.78 -10.47 -5.93
N ARG A 136 3.94 -9.41 -5.13
CA ARG A 136 5.17 -8.60 -5.10
C ARG A 136 6.40 -9.43 -4.75
N ASN A 137 6.29 -10.28 -3.72
CA ASN A 137 7.40 -11.11 -3.26
C ASN A 137 7.74 -12.20 -4.28
N ARG A 138 6.73 -12.82 -4.90
CA ARG A 138 6.93 -13.80 -5.98
C ARG A 138 7.65 -13.18 -7.18
N HIS A 139 7.17 -12.04 -7.67
CA HIS A 139 7.81 -11.33 -8.77
C HIS A 139 9.20 -10.79 -8.39
N ALA A 140 9.46 -10.49 -7.12
CA ALA A 140 10.79 -10.14 -6.66
C ALA A 140 11.78 -11.31 -6.79
N LEU A 141 11.39 -12.52 -6.39
CA LEU A 141 12.23 -13.73 -6.59
C LEU A 141 12.50 -13.99 -8.06
N ILE A 142 11.47 -13.90 -8.92
CA ILE A 142 11.63 -14.11 -10.37
C ILE A 142 12.68 -13.15 -10.93
N ARG A 143 12.62 -11.87 -10.55
CA ARG A 143 13.62 -10.87 -10.98
C ARG A 143 15.02 -11.19 -10.45
N MET A 144 15.14 -11.54 -9.18
CA MET A 144 16.44 -11.91 -8.58
C MET A 144 17.04 -13.13 -9.26
N LYS A 145 16.24 -14.15 -9.54
CA LYS A 145 16.66 -15.33 -10.31
C LYS A 145 17.10 -14.96 -11.72
N GLY A 146 16.37 -14.07 -12.38
CA GLY A 146 16.69 -13.60 -13.73
C GLY A 146 18.03 -12.87 -13.86
N ILE A 147 18.54 -12.28 -12.78
CA ILE A 147 19.86 -11.61 -12.74
C ILE A 147 20.96 -12.47 -12.12
N GLY A 148 20.70 -13.77 -11.89
CA GLY A 148 21.70 -14.73 -11.40
C GLY A 148 21.91 -14.75 -9.88
N ILE A 149 20.99 -14.22 -9.07
CA ILE A 149 21.07 -14.37 -7.61
C ILE A 149 20.86 -15.84 -7.24
N GLU A 150 21.79 -16.41 -6.48
CA GLU A 150 21.75 -17.82 -6.05
C GLU A 150 21.08 -18.02 -4.69
N ALA A 151 21.16 -17.03 -3.80
CA ALA A 151 20.63 -17.11 -2.45
C ALA A 151 19.95 -15.81 -2.01
N VAL A 152 18.94 -15.94 -1.17
CA VAL A 152 18.17 -14.82 -0.60
C VAL A 152 18.06 -14.96 0.91
N ARG A 153 17.99 -13.82 1.60
CA ARG A 153 17.67 -13.74 3.01
C ARG A 153 16.26 -13.19 3.18
N VAL A 154 15.45 -13.82 4.01
CA VAL A 154 14.15 -13.24 4.40
C VAL A 154 14.41 -12.12 5.41
N THR A 155 13.90 -10.92 5.12
CA THR A 155 14.04 -9.72 5.94
C THR A 155 12.69 -9.11 6.30
N PHE A 156 12.68 -8.26 7.32
CA PHE A 156 11.47 -7.62 7.83
C PHE A 156 11.55 -6.11 7.67
N VAL A 157 10.51 -5.54 7.07
CA VAL A 157 10.41 -4.11 6.83
C VAL A 157 9.41 -3.52 7.84
N LYS A 158 9.89 -2.51 8.59
CA LYS A 158 9.19 -1.67 9.59
C LYS A 158 9.01 -2.20 11.04
N ASP A 159 8.86 -1.18 11.90
CA ASP A 159 8.64 -1.10 13.35
C ASP A 159 9.33 -2.16 14.24
N LYS A 160 10.38 -1.73 14.96
CA LYS A 160 11.30 -2.61 15.69
C LYS A 160 10.62 -3.53 16.73
N GLY A 161 9.47 -3.11 17.28
CA GLY A 161 8.72 -3.87 18.28
C GLY A 161 7.69 -4.85 17.70
N SER A 162 6.99 -4.48 16.62
CA SER A 162 5.88 -5.27 16.06
C SER A 162 6.36 -6.56 15.36
N CYS A 163 7.60 -6.57 14.85
CA CYS A 163 8.20 -7.70 14.16
C CYS A 163 9.12 -8.57 15.03
N ALA A 164 9.14 -8.42 16.36
CA ALA A 164 10.13 -9.08 17.22
C ALA A 164 10.10 -10.62 17.12
N LYS A 165 8.91 -11.23 17.00
CA LYS A 165 8.75 -12.67 16.77
C LYS A 165 9.35 -13.10 15.43
N VAL A 166 9.14 -12.27 14.41
CA VAL A 166 9.53 -12.57 13.03
C VAL A 166 11.03 -12.34 12.79
N LYS A 167 11.67 -11.39 13.49
CA LYS A 167 13.13 -11.17 13.41
C LYS A 167 13.96 -12.44 13.65
N LYS A 168 13.47 -13.36 14.48
CA LYS A 168 14.11 -14.67 14.76
C LYS A 168 14.05 -15.63 13.56
N LEU A 169 13.25 -15.31 12.55
CA LEU A 169 13.07 -16.08 11.31
C LEU A 169 13.95 -15.56 10.17
N THR A 170 14.89 -14.64 10.45
CA THR A 170 15.91 -14.23 9.47
C THR A 170 16.76 -15.44 9.12
N LYS A 171 16.50 -16.03 7.96
CA LYS A 171 17.23 -17.18 7.44
C LYS A 171 17.61 -16.94 5.99
N SER A 172 18.77 -17.46 5.62
CA SER A 172 19.23 -17.53 4.24
C SER A 172 18.68 -18.80 3.61
N TYR A 173 18.28 -18.71 2.36
CA TYR A 173 17.75 -19.81 1.56
C TYR A 173 18.40 -19.77 0.18
N PRO A 174 18.72 -20.92 -0.41
CA PRO A 174 18.87 -21.00 -1.86
C PRO A 174 17.65 -20.39 -2.54
N ILE A 175 17.83 -19.64 -3.62
CA ILE A 175 16.74 -18.88 -4.25
C ILE A 175 15.59 -19.78 -4.72
N ASN A 176 15.89 -21.02 -5.10
CA ASN A 176 14.90 -22.01 -5.55
C ASN A 176 14.13 -22.65 -4.38
N ASP A 177 14.68 -22.58 -3.16
CA ASP A 177 14.10 -23.18 -1.94
C ASP A 177 13.55 -22.11 -0.98
N ALA A 178 13.48 -20.86 -1.44
CA ALA A 178 13.01 -19.74 -0.64
C ALA A 178 11.51 -19.92 -0.29
N PRO A 179 11.11 -19.75 0.98
CA PRO A 179 9.73 -19.97 1.41
C PRO A 179 8.84 -18.85 0.90
N VAL A 180 7.64 -19.20 0.40
CA VAL A 180 6.66 -18.22 -0.09
C VAL A 180 6.33 -17.19 1.00
N LEU A 181 6.48 -15.91 0.64
CA LEU A 181 6.14 -14.79 1.51
C LEU A 181 4.77 -14.21 1.13
N PRO A 182 3.96 -13.72 2.09
CA PRO A 182 4.33 -13.53 3.50
C PRO A 182 4.27 -14.81 4.35
N LEU A 183 5.23 -14.97 5.27
CA LEU A 183 5.21 -16.06 6.27
C LEU A 183 4.04 -15.89 7.25
N GLN A 184 3.68 -16.97 7.96
CA GLN A 184 2.88 -16.85 9.19
C GLN A 184 3.55 -15.83 10.12
N ASP A 185 2.76 -14.96 10.75
CA ASP A 185 3.18 -13.78 11.54
C ASP A 185 3.76 -12.59 10.75
N CYS A 186 3.92 -12.69 9.44
CA CYS A 186 4.33 -11.60 8.55
C CYS A 186 3.16 -10.93 7.81
N ASN A 187 1.97 -11.01 8.42
CA ASN A 187 0.69 -10.55 7.87
C ASN A 187 0.04 -9.43 8.70
N GLY A 188 0.78 -8.84 9.64
CA GLY A 188 0.27 -7.77 10.50
C GLY A 188 0.24 -6.41 9.81
N LYS A 189 -0.60 -5.48 10.30
CA LYS A 189 -0.70 -4.08 9.83
C LYS A 189 0.65 -3.33 9.78
N ARG A 190 1.67 -3.81 10.49
CA ARG A 190 2.98 -3.15 10.64
C ARG A 190 4.20 -4.07 10.45
N CYS A 191 4.01 -5.32 10.05
CA CYS A 191 5.14 -6.24 9.82
C CYS A 191 5.06 -6.86 8.43
N PHE A 192 6.07 -6.57 7.59
CA PHE A 192 6.13 -7.04 6.22
C PHE A 192 7.41 -7.84 5.99
N CYS A 193 7.27 -9.02 5.39
CA CYS A 193 8.40 -9.81 4.92
C CYS A 193 8.77 -9.43 3.49
N ALA A 194 10.07 -9.39 3.22
CA ALA A 194 10.62 -9.23 1.88
C ALA A 194 11.91 -10.07 1.73
N TYR A 195 12.18 -10.51 0.51
CA TYR A 195 13.48 -11.12 0.18
C TYR A 195 14.53 -10.03 -0.03
N LYS A 196 15.72 -10.25 0.53
CA LYS A 196 16.94 -9.50 0.24
C LYS A 196 17.90 -10.45 -0.49
N ALA A 197 18.43 -10.04 -1.64
CA ALA A 197 19.49 -10.80 -2.30
C ALA A 197 20.72 -10.91 -1.39
N ILE A 198 21.43 -12.04 -1.47
CA ILE A 198 22.75 -12.20 -0.86
C ILE A 198 23.76 -12.11 -2.00
N ILE A 199 24.60 -11.08 -1.98
CA ILE A 199 25.66 -10.89 -2.97
C ILE A 199 27.00 -11.24 -2.32
N PRO A 200 27.73 -12.27 -2.80
CA PRO A 200 29.04 -12.64 -2.26
C PRO A 200 30.01 -11.46 -2.25
N GLY A 201 30.72 -11.23 -1.14
CA GLY A 201 31.65 -10.11 -0.99
C GLY A 201 31.02 -8.76 -0.64
N LEU A 202 29.68 -8.65 -0.61
CA LEU A 202 28.94 -7.45 -0.22
C LEU A 202 28.10 -7.68 1.05
N ASP A 203 27.57 -8.89 1.24
CA ASP A 203 26.68 -9.25 2.34
C ASP A 203 27.31 -10.24 3.35
N ASP A 204 28.64 -10.36 3.34
CA ASP A 204 29.45 -11.19 4.26
C ASP A 204 29.32 -10.75 5.73
#